data_AF-A0A534RFY5-F1
#
_entry.id   AF-A0A534RFY5-F1
#
_cell.length_a   1.000
_cell.length_b   1.000
_cell.length_c   1.000
_cell.angle_alpha   90.00
_cell.angle_beta   90.00
_cell.angle_gamma   90.00
#
_symmetry.space_group_name_H-M   'P 1'
#
loop_
_entity.id
_entity.type
_entity.pdbx_description
1 polymer ?
#
loop_
_entity_poly.entity_id
_entity_poly.type
_entity_poly.pdbx_seq_one_letter_code
_entity_poly.pdbx_strand_id
1 'polypeptide(L)'
;PGWPGILLHEAVGHGLEGDFNRKRVSAFTDRIGTRVASELCTVIDDGTIPLRRGSLNVDDEGTPTSRTVLIEKGILRGYLQDRLNASLMGMPLTGNGRRESFAHVPMPRMTNTFMLAGEDAPEDIIRSVDRGLYAVSFGGGQVDITSGKFVFSASEAYVIEGGKVGRPVKGATLIGNGPDVLQRISRLGADLQLDEGIGTCGKDGQSVPVGVGLPTVRIDGLTVGGTQA
;
A
#
# COMPACT_ATOMS: atom_id res chain seq x y z
N PRO A 1 -4.02 -2.34 12.60
CA PRO A 1 -3.79 -3.30 11.48
C PRO A 1 -4.98 -3.26 10.50
N GLY A 2 -4.89 -3.90 9.32
CA GLY A 2 -6.01 -4.02 8.38
C GLY A 2 -6.09 -2.88 7.36
N TRP A 3 -7.24 -2.18 7.34
CA TRP A 3 -7.55 -1.08 6.42
C TRP A 3 -6.51 0.05 6.34
N PRO A 4 -5.76 0.40 7.41
CA PRO A 4 -4.60 1.28 7.31
C PRO A 4 -3.55 0.90 6.25
N GLY A 5 -3.60 -0.33 5.71
CA GLY A 5 -2.88 -0.74 4.52
C GLY A 5 -3.16 0.07 3.26
N ILE A 6 -4.17 0.97 3.27
CA ILE A 6 -4.31 2.03 2.27
C ILE A 6 -3.02 2.86 2.13
N LEU A 7 -2.20 2.94 3.19
CA LEU A 7 -0.83 3.45 3.14
C LEU A 7 -0.03 2.82 1.99
N LEU A 8 -0.01 1.50 1.89
CA LEU A 8 0.75 0.77 0.87
C LEU A 8 0.14 0.98 -0.51
N HIS A 9 -1.19 0.98 -0.60
CA HIS A 9 -1.92 1.17 -1.84
C HIS A 9 -1.49 2.44 -2.57
N GLU A 10 -1.45 3.56 -1.84
CA GLU A 10 -1.04 4.84 -2.41
C GLU A 10 0.48 4.98 -2.47
N ALA A 11 1.21 4.65 -1.39
CA ALA A 11 2.65 4.91 -1.30
C ALA A 11 3.49 4.11 -2.30
N VAL A 12 3.08 2.88 -2.62
CA VAL A 12 3.81 1.99 -3.54
C VAL A 12 2.91 1.29 -4.54
N GLY A 13 1.68 0.92 -4.17
CA GLY A 13 0.81 0.08 -4.99
C GLY A 13 0.66 0.60 -6.41
N HIS A 14 0.08 1.80 -6.57
CA HIS A 14 -0.02 2.45 -7.88
C HIS A 14 1.34 2.75 -8.51
N GLY A 15 2.33 3.19 -7.73
CA GLY A 15 3.68 3.44 -8.21
C GLY A 15 4.37 2.22 -8.82
N LEU A 16 3.92 1.00 -8.48
CA LEU A 16 4.45 -0.27 -8.95
C LEU A 16 3.57 -0.96 -10.01
N GLU A 17 2.55 -0.27 -10.52
CA GLU A 17 1.84 -0.70 -11.72
C GLU A 17 2.71 -0.47 -12.97
N GLY A 18 2.82 -1.50 -13.82
CA GLY A 18 3.82 -1.59 -14.89
C GLY A 18 3.66 -0.55 -15.99
N ASP A 19 2.45 -0.03 -16.21
CA ASP A 19 2.19 0.99 -17.21
C ASP A 19 2.86 2.32 -16.89
N PHE A 20 2.89 2.74 -15.62
CA PHE A 20 3.59 3.96 -15.20
C PHE A 20 5.11 3.82 -15.26
N ASN A 21 5.63 2.65 -14.90
CA ASN A 21 7.08 2.36 -14.95
C ASN A 21 7.57 2.25 -16.41
N ARG A 22 6.79 1.59 -17.28
CA ARG A 22 7.06 1.55 -18.73
C ARG A 22 7.05 2.94 -19.36
N LYS A 23 6.09 3.78 -18.98
CA LYS A 23 5.98 5.18 -19.44
C LYS A 23 7.02 6.11 -18.78
N ARG A 24 7.80 5.62 -17.81
CA ARG A 24 8.82 6.36 -17.06
C ARG A 24 8.28 7.56 -16.28
N VAL A 25 7.02 7.49 -15.84
CA VAL A 25 6.36 8.54 -15.05
C VAL A 25 6.24 8.19 -13.57
N SER A 26 6.52 6.94 -13.19
CA SER A 26 6.58 6.53 -11.79
C SER A 26 7.92 6.88 -11.16
N ALA A 27 7.90 7.32 -9.89
CA ALA A 27 9.09 7.47 -9.05
C ALA A 27 9.88 6.15 -8.84
N PHE A 28 9.30 4.99 -9.17
CA PHE A 28 9.92 3.66 -9.06
C PHE A 28 10.54 3.16 -10.37
N THR A 29 10.51 3.96 -11.43
CA THR A 29 11.12 3.61 -12.73
C THR A 29 12.62 3.35 -12.57
N ASP A 30 13.13 2.24 -13.13
CA ASP A 30 14.53 1.82 -13.07
C ASP A 30 15.07 1.60 -11.63
N ARG A 31 14.18 1.36 -10.66
CA ARG A 31 14.55 1.12 -9.24
C ARG A 31 14.58 -0.36 -8.86
N ILE A 32 14.29 -1.30 -9.76
CA ILE A 32 14.36 -2.73 -9.47
C ILE A 32 15.78 -3.08 -8.99
N GLY A 33 15.88 -3.86 -7.91
CA GLY A 33 17.15 -4.18 -7.26
C GLY A 33 17.68 -3.11 -6.32
N THR A 34 17.05 -1.94 -6.24
CA THR A 34 17.43 -0.88 -5.30
C THR A 34 16.58 -0.89 -4.03
N ARG A 35 17.11 -0.31 -2.96
CA ARG A 35 16.36 -0.09 -1.72
C ARG A 35 15.35 1.05 -1.91
N VAL A 36 14.09 0.75 -1.61
CA VAL A 36 12.95 1.69 -1.70
C VAL A 36 12.14 1.76 -0.41
N ALA A 37 12.42 0.89 0.56
CA ALA A 37 11.79 0.83 1.87
C ALA A 37 12.78 0.34 2.94
N SER A 38 12.39 0.43 4.21
CA SER A 38 13.11 -0.17 5.33
C SER A 38 13.32 -1.67 5.11
N GLU A 39 14.40 -2.23 5.65
CA GLU A 39 14.70 -3.66 5.51
C GLU A 39 13.67 -4.58 6.17
N LEU A 40 12.87 -4.03 7.08
CA LEU A 40 11.73 -4.73 7.68
C LEU A 40 10.61 -5.00 6.67
N CYS A 41 10.51 -4.18 5.62
CA CYS A 41 9.35 -4.15 4.74
C CYS A 41 9.43 -5.23 3.66
N THR A 42 8.45 -6.13 3.65
CA THR A 42 8.14 -6.99 2.50
C THR A 42 6.69 -6.78 2.11
N VAL A 43 6.47 -6.29 0.88
CA VAL A 43 5.16 -5.91 0.34
C VAL A 43 4.78 -6.83 -0.81
N ILE A 44 3.53 -7.29 -0.81
CA ILE A 44 3.01 -8.31 -1.69
C ILE A 44 1.68 -7.82 -2.27
N ASP A 45 1.45 -8.12 -3.54
CA ASP A 45 0.11 -8.16 -4.14
C ASP A 45 -0.25 -9.63 -4.39
N ASP A 46 -1.36 -10.11 -3.84
CA ASP A 46 -1.74 -11.52 -3.93
C ASP A 46 -3.20 -11.69 -4.36
N GLY A 47 -3.40 -12.09 -5.62
CA GLY A 47 -4.73 -12.33 -6.17
C GLY A 47 -5.30 -13.71 -5.83
N THR A 48 -4.56 -14.55 -5.11
CA THR A 48 -4.89 -15.97 -4.88
C THR A 48 -5.56 -16.25 -3.53
N ILE A 49 -5.73 -15.22 -2.68
CA ILE A 49 -6.27 -15.40 -1.33
C ILE A 49 -7.76 -15.82 -1.39
N PRO A 50 -8.15 -16.98 -0.84
CA PRO A 50 -9.54 -17.44 -0.91
C PRO A 50 -10.52 -16.46 -0.27
N LEU A 51 -11.69 -16.31 -0.91
CA LEU A 51 -12.85 -15.54 -0.40
C LEU A 51 -12.59 -14.05 -0.13
N ARG A 52 -11.48 -13.49 -0.65
CA ARG A 52 -11.20 -12.06 -0.52
C ARG A 52 -11.75 -11.26 -1.69
N ARG A 53 -12.23 -10.05 -1.39
CA ARG A 53 -12.82 -9.12 -2.36
C ARG A 53 -11.89 -8.76 -3.52
N GLY A 54 -10.58 -8.64 -3.26
CA GLY A 54 -9.60 -8.29 -4.28
C GLY A 54 -9.07 -9.46 -5.11
N SER A 55 -9.41 -10.70 -4.73
CA SER A 55 -8.90 -11.91 -5.39
C SER A 55 -9.68 -12.25 -6.66
N LEU A 56 -9.01 -12.96 -7.58
CA LEU A 56 -9.59 -13.43 -8.83
C LEU A 56 -9.00 -14.81 -9.15
N ASN A 57 -9.75 -15.69 -9.81
CA ASN A 57 -9.18 -16.94 -10.33
C ASN A 57 -8.27 -16.67 -11.53
N VAL A 58 -8.70 -15.74 -12.39
CA VAL A 58 -7.95 -15.20 -13.52
C VAL A 58 -8.23 -13.69 -13.60
N ASP A 59 -7.28 -12.92 -14.11
CA ASP A 59 -7.51 -11.52 -14.46
C ASP A 59 -8.41 -11.39 -15.70
N ASP A 60 -8.74 -10.16 -16.08
CA ASP A 60 -9.66 -9.88 -17.20
C ASP A 60 -9.03 -10.13 -18.58
N GLU A 61 -7.77 -10.58 -18.61
CA GLU A 61 -7.07 -11.07 -19.81
C GLU A 61 -7.00 -12.61 -19.84
N GLY A 62 -7.46 -13.29 -18.79
CA GLY A 62 -7.42 -14.75 -18.66
C GLY A 62 -6.10 -15.28 -18.11
N THR A 63 -5.26 -14.44 -17.51
CA THR A 63 -4.03 -14.86 -16.82
C THR A 63 -4.39 -15.29 -15.40
N PRO A 64 -4.02 -16.50 -14.93
CA PRO A 64 -4.18 -16.87 -13.53
C PRO A 64 -3.52 -15.84 -12.61
N THR A 65 -4.19 -15.46 -11.53
CA THR A 65 -3.59 -14.58 -10.53
C THR A 65 -2.45 -15.28 -9.80
N SER A 66 -1.57 -14.48 -9.22
CA SER A 66 -0.41 -14.98 -8.50
C SER A 66 -0.10 -14.14 -7.27
N ARG A 67 0.76 -14.68 -6.41
CA ARG A 67 1.38 -13.95 -5.32
C ARG A 67 2.64 -13.26 -5.85
N THR A 68 2.55 -11.95 -6.08
CA THR A 68 3.66 -11.13 -6.58
C THR A 68 4.35 -10.41 -5.43
N VAL A 69 5.63 -10.74 -5.19
CA VAL A 69 6.46 -10.00 -4.24
C VAL A 69 6.94 -8.71 -4.90
N LEU A 70 6.41 -7.58 -4.45
CA LEU A 70 6.73 -6.26 -4.99
C LEU A 70 8.01 -5.70 -4.36
N ILE A 71 8.09 -5.74 -3.03
CA ILE A 71 9.24 -5.31 -2.25
C ILE A 71 9.62 -6.45 -1.32
N GLU A 72 10.89 -6.81 -1.25
CA GLU A 72 11.40 -7.83 -0.35
C GLU A 72 12.53 -7.26 0.50
N LYS A 73 12.35 -7.23 1.82
CA LYS A 73 13.31 -6.66 2.77
C LYS A 73 13.83 -5.28 2.35
N GLY A 74 12.89 -4.44 1.91
CA GLY A 74 13.13 -3.09 1.45
C GLY A 74 13.64 -2.95 0.01
N ILE A 75 13.92 -4.05 -0.69
CA ILE A 75 14.44 -4.06 -2.07
C ILE A 75 13.30 -4.24 -3.06
N LEU A 76 13.22 -3.35 -4.07
CA LEU A 76 12.22 -3.47 -5.11
C LEU A 76 12.51 -4.69 -6.00
N ARG A 77 11.52 -5.56 -6.19
CA ARG A 77 11.66 -6.82 -6.93
C ARG A 77 11.01 -6.80 -8.31
N GLY A 78 9.92 -6.06 -8.48
CA GLY A 78 9.21 -6.03 -9.76
C GLY A 78 8.01 -5.10 -9.75
N TYR A 79 7.21 -5.24 -10.81
CA TYR A 79 6.01 -4.44 -11.08
C TYR A 79 4.83 -5.38 -11.33
N LEU A 80 3.61 -4.87 -11.11
CA LEU A 80 2.38 -5.53 -11.52
C LEU A 80 2.18 -5.33 -13.02
N GLN A 81 1.80 -6.38 -13.73
CA GLN A 81 1.74 -6.37 -15.19
C GLN A 81 0.39 -6.85 -15.74
N ASP A 82 0.02 -6.23 -16.86
CA ASP A 82 -0.92 -6.75 -17.86
C ASP A 82 -0.13 -7.31 -19.05
N ARG A 83 -0.80 -7.87 -20.05
CA ARG A 83 -0.14 -8.43 -21.24
C ARG A 83 0.63 -7.40 -22.05
N LEU A 84 0.07 -6.20 -22.21
CA LEU A 84 0.67 -5.14 -23.01
C LEU A 84 2.01 -4.69 -22.41
N ASN A 85 2.03 -4.33 -21.13
CA ASN A 85 3.20 -3.77 -20.49
C ASN A 85 4.24 -4.87 -20.17
N ALA A 86 3.81 -6.09 -19.82
CA ALA A 86 4.70 -7.24 -19.72
C ALA A 86 5.51 -7.46 -21.02
N SER A 87 4.81 -7.49 -22.16
CA SER A 87 5.43 -7.66 -23.48
C SER A 87 6.43 -6.53 -23.79
N LEU A 88 6.03 -5.27 -23.60
CA LEU A 88 6.89 -4.11 -23.87
C LEU A 88 8.10 -4.00 -22.94
N MET A 89 8.00 -4.50 -21.71
CA MET A 89 9.08 -4.46 -20.72
C MET A 89 9.91 -5.75 -20.67
N GLY A 90 9.52 -6.80 -21.40
CA GLY A 90 10.15 -8.13 -21.30
C GLY A 90 9.98 -8.77 -19.93
N MET A 91 8.86 -8.51 -19.25
CA MET A 91 8.56 -9.00 -17.90
C MET A 91 7.53 -10.12 -17.91
N PRO A 92 7.48 -11.00 -16.90
CA PRO A 92 6.45 -12.02 -16.79
C PRO A 92 5.08 -11.41 -16.51
N LEU A 93 4.02 -12.12 -16.90
CA LEU A 93 2.65 -11.80 -16.49
C LEU A 93 2.48 -12.09 -15.00
N THR A 94 1.74 -11.23 -14.30
CA THR A 94 1.51 -11.35 -12.85
C THR A 94 0.05 -11.63 -12.48
N GLY A 95 -0.86 -11.56 -13.47
CA GLY A 95 -2.31 -11.71 -13.25
C GLY A 95 -2.96 -10.43 -12.73
N ASN A 96 -2.50 -9.28 -13.23
CA ASN A 96 -2.95 -7.96 -12.80
C ASN A 96 -3.58 -7.14 -13.94
N GLY A 97 -3.84 -7.74 -15.11
CA GLY A 97 -4.54 -7.08 -16.21
C GLY A 97 -6.03 -6.98 -15.93
N ARG A 98 -6.47 -5.90 -15.29
CA ARG A 98 -7.86 -5.74 -14.84
C ARG A 98 -8.57 -4.59 -15.56
N ARG A 99 -9.89 -4.76 -15.76
CA ARG A 99 -10.80 -3.75 -16.31
C ARG A 99 -12.08 -3.69 -15.46
N GLU A 100 -12.73 -2.54 -15.44
CA GLU A 100 -14.01 -2.40 -14.73
C GLU A 100 -15.12 -3.22 -15.40
N SER A 101 -15.16 -3.23 -16.74
CA SER A 101 -16.18 -3.94 -17.51
C SER A 101 -15.75 -4.14 -18.95
N PHE A 102 -16.58 -4.82 -19.75
CA PHE A 102 -16.37 -5.00 -21.19
C PHE A 102 -16.20 -3.67 -21.96
N ALA A 103 -16.69 -2.56 -21.41
CA ALA A 103 -16.63 -1.24 -22.03
C ALA A 103 -15.30 -0.48 -21.80
N HIS A 104 -14.39 -1.02 -21.00
CA HIS A 104 -13.17 -0.32 -20.56
C HIS A 104 -11.91 -1.11 -20.86
N VAL A 105 -10.79 -0.50 -21.26
CA VAL A 105 -9.54 -1.24 -21.59
C VAL A 105 -8.87 -1.78 -20.31
N PRO A 106 -8.33 -3.03 -20.29
CA PRO A 106 -7.57 -3.52 -19.14
C PRO A 106 -6.24 -2.78 -18.99
N MET A 107 -5.75 -2.73 -17.77
CA MET A 107 -4.45 -2.15 -17.41
C MET A 107 -3.90 -2.86 -16.17
N PRO A 108 -2.61 -2.68 -15.82
CA PRO A 108 -2.08 -3.23 -14.57
C PRO A 108 -2.79 -2.60 -13.37
N ARG A 109 -3.36 -3.45 -12.51
CA ARG A 109 -4.12 -3.10 -11.30
C ARG A 109 -3.81 -4.05 -10.15
N MET A 110 -3.78 -3.52 -8.94
CA MET A 110 -3.67 -4.31 -7.70
C MET A 110 -4.81 -5.32 -7.52
N THR A 111 -4.57 -6.33 -6.69
CA THR A 111 -5.54 -7.31 -6.18
C THR A 111 -5.72 -7.14 -4.67
N ASN A 112 -4.95 -7.87 -3.85
CA ASN A 112 -4.85 -7.66 -2.40
C ASN A 112 -3.42 -7.24 -2.05
N THR A 113 -3.22 -5.97 -1.72
CA THR A 113 -1.88 -5.39 -1.46
C THR A 113 -1.63 -5.27 0.03
N PHE A 114 -0.62 -5.96 0.55
CA PHE A 114 -0.32 -5.95 1.98
C PHE A 114 1.16 -6.11 2.31
N MET A 115 1.53 -5.72 3.53
CA MET A 115 2.86 -5.94 4.08
C MET A 115 2.86 -7.17 4.98
N LEU A 116 3.91 -7.99 4.90
CA LEU A 116 4.08 -9.10 5.83
C LEU A 116 4.24 -8.63 7.28
N ALA A 117 3.79 -9.47 8.22
CA ALA A 117 3.98 -9.23 9.65
C ALA A 117 5.47 -9.22 10.03
N GLY A 118 5.79 -8.38 11.02
CA GLY A 118 7.05 -8.45 11.75
C GLY A 118 6.94 -9.35 12.97
N GLU A 119 7.72 -9.04 14.00
CA GLU A 119 7.82 -9.84 15.23
C GLU A 119 7.37 -9.05 16.48
N ASP A 120 7.24 -7.72 16.39
CA ASP A 120 6.92 -6.90 17.56
C ASP A 120 5.46 -7.12 18.01
N ALA A 121 5.21 -7.12 19.32
CA ALA A 121 3.85 -7.00 19.82
C ALA A 121 3.32 -5.58 19.53
N PRO A 122 2.07 -5.41 19.05
CA PRO A 122 1.50 -4.09 18.76
C PRO A 122 1.58 -3.12 19.94
N GLU A 123 1.42 -3.64 21.16
CA GLU A 123 1.49 -2.86 22.39
C GLU A 123 2.91 -2.37 22.69
N ASP A 124 3.95 -3.13 22.32
CA ASP A 124 5.35 -2.69 22.43
C ASP A 124 5.64 -1.55 21.45
N ILE A 125 5.06 -1.61 20.23
CA ILE A 125 5.19 -0.54 19.25
C ILE A 125 4.60 0.75 19.79
N ILE A 126 3.38 0.71 20.35
CA ILE A 126 2.73 1.88 20.96
C ILE A 126 3.56 2.39 22.15
N ARG A 127 4.03 1.50 23.04
CA ARG A 127 4.86 1.86 24.19
C ARG A 127 6.18 2.51 23.81
N SER A 128 6.69 2.25 22.61
CA SER A 128 7.93 2.85 22.11
C SER A 128 7.82 4.33 21.69
N VAL A 129 6.60 4.89 21.64
CA VAL A 129 6.35 6.25 21.16
C VAL A 129 6.16 7.21 22.34
N ASP A 130 7.12 8.11 22.54
CA ASP A 130 7.04 9.13 23.61
C ASP A 130 5.96 10.19 23.31
N ARG A 131 5.93 10.70 22.09
CA ARG A 131 4.88 11.61 21.61
C ARG A 131 4.58 11.38 20.15
N GLY A 132 3.32 11.13 19.80
CA GLY A 132 2.95 10.85 18.42
C GLY A 132 1.45 10.72 18.20
N LEU A 133 1.09 10.12 17.07
CA LEU A 133 -0.30 9.86 16.69
C LEU A 133 -0.49 8.36 16.46
N TYR A 134 -1.51 7.79 17.06
CA TYR A 134 -2.01 6.46 16.75
C TYR A 134 -3.22 6.59 15.81
N ALA A 135 -3.03 6.27 14.53
CA ALA A 135 -4.10 6.30 13.53
C ALA A 135 -4.67 4.89 13.35
N VAL A 136 -5.90 4.69 13.80
CA VAL A 136 -6.59 3.39 13.80
C VAL A 136 -7.25 3.12 12.46
N SER A 137 -7.90 4.14 11.91
CA SER A 137 -8.66 4.03 10.66
C SER A 137 -8.49 5.27 9.80
N PHE A 138 -8.67 5.06 8.49
CA PHE A 138 -8.52 6.06 7.46
C PHE A 138 -9.80 6.09 6.62
N GLY A 139 -10.20 7.27 6.15
CA GLY A 139 -11.31 7.37 5.19
C GLY A 139 -10.87 6.91 3.80
N GLY A 140 -9.99 7.70 3.18
CA GLY A 140 -9.42 7.45 1.87
C GLY A 140 -8.06 8.11 1.72
N GLY A 141 -7.45 7.92 0.55
CA GLY A 141 -6.16 8.50 0.20
C GLY A 141 -6.11 8.93 -1.26
N GLN A 142 -5.05 9.66 -1.59
CA GLN A 142 -4.71 9.98 -2.96
C GLN A 142 -3.19 10.07 -3.10
N VAL A 143 -2.64 9.53 -4.18
CA VAL A 143 -1.23 9.66 -4.57
C VAL A 143 -1.06 10.43 -5.87
N ASP A 144 -0.03 11.26 -5.92
CA ASP A 144 0.62 11.68 -7.16
C ASP A 144 1.84 10.78 -7.38
N ILE A 145 1.70 9.81 -8.28
CA ILE A 145 2.73 8.82 -8.62
C ILE A 145 4.00 9.42 -9.23
N THR A 146 3.92 10.64 -9.77
CA THR A 146 5.05 11.32 -10.42
C THR A 146 5.96 11.93 -9.36
N SER A 147 5.38 12.69 -8.43
CA SER A 147 6.13 13.28 -7.32
C SER A 147 6.32 12.31 -6.15
N GLY A 148 5.59 11.19 -6.14
CA GLY A 148 5.53 10.22 -5.05
C GLY A 148 4.81 10.73 -3.81
N LYS A 149 4.17 11.91 -3.87
CA LYS A 149 3.47 12.50 -2.72
C LYS A 149 2.11 11.85 -2.53
N PHE A 150 1.76 11.57 -1.28
CA PHE A 150 0.46 11.04 -0.92
C PHE A 150 -0.16 11.82 0.23
N VAL A 151 -1.48 11.75 0.32
CA VAL A 151 -2.26 12.27 1.44
C VAL A 151 -3.28 11.23 1.92
N PHE A 152 -3.42 11.12 3.24
CA PHE A 152 -4.46 10.30 3.88
C PHE A 152 -5.18 11.08 4.95
N SER A 153 -6.48 10.86 5.08
CA SER A 153 -7.26 11.44 6.18
C SER A 153 -7.58 10.36 7.20
N ALA A 154 -7.00 10.48 8.40
CA ALA A 154 -7.36 9.60 9.51
C ALA A 154 -8.80 9.88 9.95
N SER A 155 -9.65 8.86 9.90
CA SER A 155 -11.05 8.91 10.37
C SER A 155 -11.14 8.66 11.87
N GLU A 156 -10.19 7.91 12.43
CA GLU A 156 -10.04 7.64 13.85
C GLU A 156 -8.56 7.71 14.23
N ALA A 157 -8.22 8.63 15.13
CA ALA A 157 -6.86 8.80 15.61
C ALA A 157 -6.80 9.32 17.05
N TYR A 158 -5.71 8.99 17.73
CA TYR A 158 -5.46 9.32 19.14
C TYR A 158 -4.05 9.86 19.30
N VAL A 159 -3.84 10.76 20.27
CA VAL A 159 -2.47 11.14 20.66
C VAL A 159 -1.84 9.98 21.42
N ILE A 160 -0.56 9.71 21.18
CA ILE A 160 0.26 8.90 22.08
C ILE A 160 1.13 9.84 22.92
N GLU A 161 1.11 9.68 24.24
CA GLU A 161 1.98 10.40 25.19
C GLU A 161 2.56 9.41 26.21
N GLY A 162 3.89 9.41 26.38
CA GLY A 162 4.60 8.52 27.27
C GLY A 162 4.32 7.03 27.01
N GLY A 163 4.20 6.64 25.74
CA GLY A 163 3.92 5.26 25.34
C GLY A 163 2.47 4.79 25.59
N LYS A 164 1.53 5.71 25.82
CA LYS A 164 0.12 5.39 26.10
C LYS A 164 -0.81 6.11 25.13
N VAL A 165 -1.82 5.40 24.66
CA VAL A 165 -2.91 5.98 23.86
C VAL A 165 -3.73 6.89 24.77
N GLY A 166 -3.80 8.17 24.39
CA GLY A 166 -4.50 9.22 25.12
C GLY A 166 -5.80 9.62 24.43
N ARG A 167 -6.05 10.93 24.38
CA ARG A 167 -7.29 11.50 23.85
C ARG A 167 -7.45 11.29 22.33
N PRO A 168 -8.69 11.14 21.84
CA PRO A 168 -8.96 11.18 20.41
C PRO A 168 -8.67 12.59 19.85
N VAL A 169 -8.27 12.65 18.58
CA VAL A 169 -8.09 13.90 17.84
C VAL A 169 -9.05 13.97 16.66
N LYS A 170 -9.46 15.19 16.29
CA LYS A 170 -10.26 15.41 15.09
C LYS A 170 -9.40 15.20 13.85
N GLY A 171 -10.03 14.69 12.79
CA GLY A 171 -9.41 14.19 11.55
C GLY A 171 -8.09 14.87 11.19
N ALA A 172 -7.05 14.05 11.09
CA ALA A 172 -5.70 14.49 10.78
C ALA A 172 -5.32 14.05 9.36
N THR A 173 -4.93 15.02 8.52
CA THR A 173 -4.40 14.71 7.20
C THR A 173 -2.92 14.35 7.34
N LEU A 174 -2.55 13.11 7.06
CA LEU A 174 -1.16 12.69 6.99
C LEU A 174 -0.62 12.95 5.59
N ILE A 175 0.55 13.58 5.51
CA ILE A 175 1.21 13.90 4.24
C ILE A 175 2.60 13.29 4.24
N GLY A 176 2.95 12.62 3.14
CA GLY A 176 4.27 12.01 2.98
C GLY A 176 4.67 11.84 1.52
N ASN A 177 5.87 11.31 1.35
CA ASN A 177 6.36 10.78 0.07
C ASN A 177 6.48 9.25 0.21
N GLY A 178 5.99 8.49 -0.77
CA GLY A 178 5.84 7.03 -0.70
C GLY A 178 7.14 6.30 -0.32
N PRO A 179 8.18 6.36 -1.16
CA PRO A 179 9.50 5.81 -0.84
C PRO A 179 10.09 6.28 0.50
N ASP A 180 9.95 7.57 0.82
CA ASP A 180 10.52 8.14 2.05
C ASP A 180 9.83 7.59 3.30
N VAL A 181 8.50 7.45 3.26
CA VAL A 181 7.72 6.98 4.40
C VAL A 181 8.00 5.50 4.69
N LEU A 182 8.13 4.68 3.65
CA LEU A 182 8.48 3.27 3.86
C LEU A 182 9.91 3.08 4.37
N GLN A 183 10.84 4.00 4.05
CA GLN A 183 12.18 3.99 4.64
C GLN A 183 12.18 4.37 6.12
N ARG A 184 11.17 5.12 6.57
CA ARG A 184 11.00 5.53 7.98
C ARG A 184 10.23 4.52 8.83
N ILE A 185 9.88 3.36 8.27
CA ILE A 185 9.29 2.26 9.04
C ILE A 185 10.37 1.65 9.93
N SER A 186 10.24 1.85 11.23
CA SER A 186 11.22 1.41 12.24
C SER A 186 10.77 0.22 13.06
N ARG A 187 9.46 -0.09 13.08
CA ARG A 187 8.89 -1.28 13.76
C ARG A 187 7.71 -1.85 12.98
N LEU A 188 7.58 -3.18 13.00
CA LEU A 188 6.50 -3.94 12.38
C LEU A 188 5.92 -4.96 13.35
N GLY A 189 4.60 -4.93 13.51
CA GLY A 189 3.86 -5.80 14.40
C GLY A 189 3.64 -7.19 13.84
N ALA A 190 3.42 -8.15 14.73
CA ALA A 190 3.06 -9.54 14.41
C ALA A 190 1.57 -9.73 14.03
N ASP A 191 0.78 -8.64 14.02
CA ASP A 191 -0.69 -8.61 13.95
C ASP A 191 -1.23 -8.28 12.55
N LEU A 192 -0.63 -8.83 11.49
CA LEU A 192 -1.12 -8.60 10.13
C LEU A 192 -2.60 -8.96 10.00
N GLN A 193 -3.39 -7.99 9.54
CA GLN A 193 -4.76 -8.17 9.09
C GLN A 193 -4.93 -7.53 7.72
N LEU A 194 -5.86 -8.07 6.93
CA LEU A 194 -6.39 -7.43 5.72
C LEU A 194 -7.73 -6.76 6.07
N ASP A 195 -8.16 -5.83 5.23
CA ASP A 195 -9.45 -5.14 5.37
C ASP A 195 -10.65 -6.10 5.32
N GLU A 196 -11.80 -5.62 5.78
CA GLU A 196 -13.04 -6.39 5.87
C GLU A 196 -13.79 -6.53 4.52
N GLY A 197 -13.15 -6.17 3.40
CA GLY A 197 -13.73 -6.27 2.07
C GLY A 197 -14.46 -5.00 1.64
N ILE A 198 -13.91 -3.83 1.96
CA ILE A 198 -14.50 -2.52 1.62
C ILE A 198 -13.75 -1.81 0.47
N GLY A 199 -12.56 -2.28 0.12
CA GLY A 199 -11.68 -1.63 -0.84
C GLY A 199 -12.26 -1.49 -2.25
N THR A 200 -12.20 -0.26 -2.78
CA THR A 200 -12.48 0.07 -4.18
C THR A 200 -11.41 1.03 -4.67
N CYS A 201 -10.70 0.65 -5.74
CA CYS A 201 -9.59 1.39 -6.29
C CYS A 201 -10.00 2.06 -7.61
N GLY A 202 -9.71 3.36 -7.75
CA GLY A 202 -9.94 4.13 -8.97
C GLY A 202 -8.65 4.39 -9.73
N LYS A 203 -8.62 4.12 -11.05
CA LYS A 203 -7.52 4.49 -11.95
C LYS A 203 -8.06 4.74 -13.35
N ASP A 204 -7.67 5.85 -13.97
CA ASP A 204 -8.13 6.26 -15.31
C ASP A 204 -9.65 6.17 -15.49
N GLY A 205 -10.40 6.59 -14.47
CA GLY A 205 -11.87 6.55 -14.45
C GLY A 205 -12.49 5.18 -14.18
N GLN A 206 -11.68 4.13 -14.00
CA GLN A 206 -12.15 2.77 -13.73
C GLN A 206 -12.08 2.38 -12.25
N SER A 207 -13.18 1.86 -11.71
CA SER A 207 -13.30 1.36 -10.34
C SER A 207 -13.27 -0.16 -10.29
N VAL A 208 -12.36 -0.74 -9.50
CA VAL A 208 -12.26 -2.20 -9.31
C VAL A 208 -12.17 -2.58 -7.83
N PRO A 209 -12.71 -3.73 -7.41
CA PRO A 209 -12.60 -4.20 -6.03
C PRO A 209 -11.15 -4.60 -5.73
N VAL A 210 -10.63 -4.15 -4.59
CA VAL A 210 -9.27 -4.46 -4.12
C VAL A 210 -9.30 -4.79 -2.63
N GLY A 211 -8.23 -5.42 -2.14
CA GLY A 211 -7.95 -5.59 -0.72
C GLY A 211 -6.68 -4.84 -0.32
N VAL A 212 -6.61 -4.42 0.94
CA VAL A 212 -5.40 -3.86 1.54
C VAL A 212 -5.12 -4.52 2.89
N GLY A 213 -3.85 -4.55 3.30
CA GLY A 213 -3.49 -5.08 4.61
C GLY A 213 -2.20 -4.50 5.16
N LEU A 214 -2.14 -4.39 6.48
CA LEU A 214 -0.98 -3.87 7.19
C LEU A 214 -0.98 -4.44 8.61
N PRO A 215 0.16 -4.87 9.17
CA PRO A 215 0.28 -5.03 10.60
C PRO A 215 0.22 -3.66 11.30
N THR A 216 0.31 -3.62 12.62
CA THR A 216 0.63 -2.39 13.31
C THR A 216 2.05 -1.95 12.92
N VAL A 217 2.23 -0.69 12.50
CA VAL A 217 3.53 -0.17 12.06
C VAL A 217 3.86 1.13 12.76
N ARG A 218 5.15 1.36 13.00
CA ARG A 218 5.66 2.67 13.41
C ARG A 218 6.39 3.32 12.26
N ILE A 219 5.98 4.54 11.95
CA ILE A 219 6.63 5.41 10.96
C ILE A 219 7.20 6.59 11.72
N ASP A 220 8.52 6.75 11.67
CA ASP A 220 9.18 7.88 12.30
C ASP A 220 9.09 9.14 11.41
N GLY A 221 8.81 10.30 12.00
CA GLY A 221 8.88 11.59 11.31
C GLY A 221 7.88 11.75 10.14
N LEU A 222 6.59 11.50 10.35
CA LEU A 222 5.53 11.78 9.37
C LEU A 222 4.85 13.14 9.66
N THR A 223 4.52 13.90 8.63
CA THR A 223 3.85 15.19 8.78
C THR A 223 2.35 14.98 9.06
N VAL A 224 1.86 15.63 10.13
CA VAL A 224 0.45 15.56 10.56
C VAL A 224 -0.18 16.95 10.38
N GLY A 225 -1.12 17.06 9.44
CA GLY A 225 -1.90 18.25 9.14
C GLY A 225 -3.09 18.43 10.08
N GLY A 226 -2.82 18.70 11.36
CA GLY A 226 -3.83 19.04 12.36
C GLY A 226 -3.64 20.47 12.88
N THR A 227 -4.70 21.06 13.41
CA THR A 227 -4.61 22.22 14.30
C THR A 227 -4.51 21.72 15.75
N GLN A 228 -3.79 22.42 16.64
CA GLN A 228 -3.64 21.99 18.05
C GLN A 228 -4.97 22.03 18.86
N ALA A 229 -6.10 22.32 18.21
CA ALA A 229 -7.39 22.64 18.79
C ALA A 229 -8.27 21.39 19.06
#